data_AF-A0A2N3BZN2-F1
#
_entry.id   AF-A0A2N3BZN2-F1
#
_cell.length_a   1.000
_cell.length_b   1.000
_cell.length_c   1.000
_cell.angle_alpha   90.00
_cell.angle_beta   90.00
_cell.angle_gamma   90.00
#
_symmetry.space_group_name_H-M   'P 1'
#
loop_
_entity.id
_entity.type
_entity.pdbx_description
1 polymer ?
#
loop_
_entity_poly.entity_id
_entity_poly.type
_entity_poly.pdbx_seq_one_letter_code
_entity_poly.pdbx_strand_id
1 'polypeptide(L)'
;FIGIHFFSPVDKMQLVEIIMGKKTSDETLAKAMDYVKQIRKTPIVVNDSRGFYTSRCFGTYVGEGIAMLGEGVPPAMIENVGKMTGMPMAPLALNDEVALDLAWKVREQTKKDLGDKYVSGPADVLLEKMVVELGRAGKKAGKGFYDYPSPENKDGKKKLWPGLAGLVGKTQDPDGLDVQELKNRFLYIQALEAARCFEEGVVTDVRDADVGAILGWGFAPWSGGPLSLIDMVGTAAFVEQCDKLAQKYGPRFTPNKLLRDMASKGETFYSRFAPNKEKAAA
;
A
#
# COMPACT_ATOMS: atom_id res chain seq x y z
N PHE A 1 -22.49 11.20 11.91
CA PHE A 1 -22.12 10.07 11.03
C PHE A 1 -20.59 9.94 11.06
N ILE A 2 -20.07 8.72 11.04
CA ILE A 2 -18.63 8.41 11.07
C ILE A 2 -18.41 7.10 10.30
N GLY A 3 -17.26 6.94 9.65
CA GLY A 3 -16.88 5.68 9.01
C GLY A 3 -16.27 4.70 10.02
N ILE A 4 -16.63 3.42 9.92
CA ILE A 4 -16.00 2.33 10.67
C ILE A 4 -15.61 1.25 9.66
N HIS A 5 -14.34 1.23 9.27
CA HIS A 5 -13.82 0.36 8.22
C HIS A 5 -13.15 -0.87 8.83
N PHE A 6 -13.75 -2.02 8.58
CA PHE A 6 -13.23 -3.33 8.95
C PHE A 6 -12.42 -3.95 7.81
N PHE A 7 -11.43 -4.77 8.17
CA PHE A 7 -10.60 -5.50 7.23
C PHE A 7 -11.04 -6.97 7.16
N SER A 8 -11.07 -7.54 5.96
CA SER A 8 -11.46 -8.94 5.76
C SER A 8 -10.27 -9.88 5.93
N PRO A 9 -10.45 -11.05 6.58
CA PRO A 9 -11.63 -11.49 7.32
C PRO A 9 -11.80 -10.78 8.67
N VAL A 10 -13.00 -10.28 8.97
CA VAL A 10 -13.28 -9.41 10.13
C VAL A 10 -12.99 -10.08 11.46
N ASP A 11 -13.17 -11.39 11.55
CA ASP A 11 -12.86 -12.19 12.75
C ASP A 11 -11.36 -12.26 13.04
N LYS A 12 -10.51 -12.25 12.00
CA LYS A 12 -9.05 -12.41 12.12
C LYS A 12 -8.30 -11.08 12.20
N MET A 13 -8.71 -10.11 11.41
CA MET A 13 -8.03 -8.81 11.32
C MET A 13 -8.27 -7.99 12.58
N GLN A 14 -7.21 -7.46 13.19
CA GLN A 14 -7.30 -6.74 14.47
C GLN A 14 -7.62 -5.25 14.30
N LEU A 15 -7.23 -4.66 13.18
CA LEU A 15 -7.40 -3.23 12.93
C LEU A 15 -8.85 -2.89 12.60
N VAL A 16 -9.30 -1.72 13.06
CA VAL A 16 -10.43 -0.99 12.53
C VAL A 16 -10.00 0.45 12.27
N GLU A 17 -10.23 0.93 11.06
CA GLU A 17 -9.95 2.32 10.68
C GLU A 17 -11.22 3.16 10.89
N ILE A 18 -11.16 4.15 11.78
CA ILE A 18 -12.28 5.06 12.07
C ILE A 18 -12.07 6.35 11.27
N ILE A 19 -13.04 6.66 10.39
CA ILE A 19 -12.91 7.74 9.41
C ILE A 19 -13.74 8.96 9.82
N MET A 20 -13.03 10.05 10.12
CA MET A 20 -13.58 11.35 10.45
C MET A 20 -14.01 12.09 9.18
N GLY A 21 -15.32 12.31 9.04
CA GLY A 21 -15.84 13.24 8.05
C GLY A 21 -15.76 14.70 8.54
N LYS A 22 -15.88 15.65 7.62
CA LYS A 22 -15.78 17.10 7.92
C LYS A 22 -16.76 17.61 9.00
N LYS A 23 -17.87 16.90 9.23
CA LYS A 23 -18.93 17.26 10.20
C LYS A 23 -19.05 16.23 11.33
N THR A 24 -18.11 15.28 11.45
CA THR A 24 -18.12 14.29 12.52
C THR A 24 -17.70 14.97 13.82
N SER A 25 -18.53 14.86 14.87
CA SER A 25 -18.23 15.42 16.18
C SER A 25 -17.31 14.51 17.00
N ASP A 26 -16.59 15.10 17.96
CA ASP A 26 -15.76 14.35 18.91
C ASP A 26 -16.56 13.35 19.75
N GLU A 27 -17.81 13.67 20.09
CA GLU A 27 -18.72 12.74 20.77
C GLU A 27 -18.99 11.49 19.91
N THR A 28 -19.17 11.68 18.59
CA THR A 28 -19.38 10.56 17.66
C THR A 28 -18.12 9.70 17.57
N LEU A 29 -16.94 10.34 17.50
CA LEU A 29 -15.65 9.65 17.50
C LEU A 29 -15.45 8.84 18.78
N ALA A 30 -15.71 9.43 19.96
CA ALA A 30 -15.59 8.74 21.24
C ALA A 30 -16.47 7.49 21.30
N LYS A 31 -17.73 7.58 20.88
CA LYS A 31 -18.64 6.42 20.81
C LYS A 31 -18.15 5.33 19.85
N ALA A 32 -17.59 5.71 18.71
CA ALA A 32 -17.03 4.75 17.76
C ALA A 32 -15.78 4.05 18.34
N MET A 33 -14.89 4.80 18.99
CA MET A 33 -13.72 4.26 19.68
C MET A 33 -14.12 3.27 20.78
N ASP A 34 -15.13 3.60 21.58
CA ASP A 34 -15.65 2.72 22.63
C ASP A 34 -16.23 1.44 22.04
N TYR A 35 -17.03 1.53 20.97
CA TYR A 35 -17.56 0.37 20.27
C TYR A 35 -16.46 -0.55 19.75
N VAL A 36 -15.45 0.01 19.05
CA VAL A 36 -14.33 -0.77 18.49
C VAL A 36 -13.54 -1.48 19.59
N LYS A 37 -13.31 -0.80 20.73
CA LYS A 37 -12.66 -1.41 21.90
C LYS A 37 -13.52 -2.52 22.52
N GLN A 38 -14.84 -2.35 22.62
CA GLN A 38 -15.74 -3.37 23.17
C GLN A 38 -15.70 -4.68 22.37
N ILE A 39 -15.57 -4.60 21.04
CA ILE A 39 -15.40 -5.78 20.17
C ILE A 39 -13.94 -6.26 20.08
N ARG A 40 -13.06 -5.76 20.97
CA ARG A 40 -11.65 -6.15 21.10
C ARG A 40 -10.85 -5.98 19.81
N LYS A 41 -11.11 -4.90 19.08
CA LYS A 41 -10.33 -4.47 17.92
C LYS A 41 -9.48 -3.25 18.27
N THR A 42 -8.44 -3.01 17.49
CA THR A 42 -7.55 -1.86 17.63
C THR A 42 -8.02 -0.75 16.70
N PRO A 43 -8.55 0.37 17.22
CA PRO A 43 -8.90 1.51 16.39
C PRO A 43 -7.66 2.32 16.00
N ILE A 44 -7.66 2.87 14.79
CA ILE A 44 -6.87 4.06 14.40
C ILE A 44 -7.83 5.14 13.91
N VAL A 45 -7.45 6.41 14.04
CA VAL A 45 -8.28 7.53 13.60
C VAL A 45 -7.65 8.19 12.37
N VAL A 46 -8.46 8.34 11.32
CA VAL A 46 -8.04 8.95 10.06
C VAL A 46 -9.10 9.95 9.59
N ASN A 47 -8.70 10.94 8.80
CA ASN A 47 -9.62 11.83 8.12
C ASN A 47 -10.07 11.25 6.79
N ASP A 48 -11.31 11.59 6.40
CA ASP A 48 -11.89 11.18 5.13
C ASP A 48 -11.06 11.65 3.94
N SER A 49 -10.66 10.68 3.12
CA SER A 49 -9.94 10.86 1.87
C SER A 49 -10.18 9.64 0.99
N ARG A 50 -9.93 9.76 -0.32
CA ARG A 50 -10.11 8.64 -1.24
C ARG A 50 -9.16 7.49 -0.88
N GLY A 51 -9.74 6.34 -0.53
CA GLY A 51 -8.98 5.17 -0.08
C GLY A 51 -8.47 5.27 1.36
N PHE A 52 -8.93 6.28 2.10
CA PHE A 52 -8.55 6.55 3.49
C PHE A 52 -7.03 6.53 3.67
N TYR A 53 -6.52 6.00 4.78
CA TYR A 53 -5.09 5.80 4.97
C TYR A 53 -4.65 4.43 4.45
N THR A 54 -5.30 3.36 4.93
CA THR A 54 -4.79 2.00 4.72
C THR A 54 -4.88 1.54 3.28
N SER A 55 -6.03 1.71 2.63
CA SER A 55 -6.25 1.21 1.27
C SER A 55 -5.41 1.99 0.26
N ARG A 56 -5.21 3.28 0.52
CA ARG A 56 -4.34 4.16 -0.27
C ARG A 56 -2.88 3.70 -0.21
N CYS A 57 -2.34 3.47 0.99
CA CYS A 57 -0.96 2.98 1.14
C CYS A 57 -0.79 1.56 0.59
N PHE A 58 -1.70 0.65 0.93
CA PHE A 58 -1.72 -0.73 0.44
C PHE A 58 -1.69 -0.81 -1.09
N GLY A 59 -2.48 0.04 -1.77
CA GLY A 59 -2.58 0.07 -3.23
C GLY A 59 -1.22 0.28 -3.92
N THR A 60 -0.29 0.96 -3.27
CA THR A 60 1.05 1.21 -3.81
C THR A 60 1.90 -0.06 -3.90
N TYR A 61 1.77 -0.99 -2.94
CA TYR A 61 2.52 -2.25 -2.95
C TYR A 61 2.11 -3.16 -4.11
N VAL A 62 0.81 -3.38 -4.25
CA VAL A 62 0.27 -4.20 -5.35
C VAL A 62 0.46 -3.52 -6.70
N GLY A 63 0.34 -2.19 -6.74
CA GLY A 63 0.60 -1.37 -7.92
C GLY A 63 2.05 -1.46 -8.38
N GLU A 64 3.01 -1.40 -7.46
CA GLU A 64 4.43 -1.52 -7.78
C GLU A 64 4.80 -2.91 -8.28
N GLY A 65 4.17 -3.97 -7.76
CA GLY A 65 4.34 -5.32 -8.30
C GLY A 65 3.90 -5.44 -9.75
N ILE A 66 2.78 -4.80 -10.12
CA ILE A 66 2.32 -4.73 -11.52
C ILE A 66 3.28 -3.87 -12.37
N ALA A 67 3.77 -2.75 -11.83
CA ALA A 67 4.73 -1.89 -12.52
C ALA A 67 6.02 -2.63 -12.85
N MET A 68 6.60 -3.35 -11.87
CA MET A 68 7.76 -4.21 -12.07
C MET A 68 7.52 -5.27 -13.15
N LEU A 69 6.33 -5.88 -13.16
CA LEU A 69 5.96 -6.82 -14.21
C LEU A 69 5.97 -6.14 -15.59
N GLY A 70 5.34 -4.96 -15.71
CA GLY A 70 5.37 -4.12 -16.92
C GLY A 70 6.77 -3.69 -17.36
N GLU A 71 7.71 -3.60 -16.42
CA GLU A 71 9.12 -3.32 -16.69
C GLU A 71 9.91 -4.57 -17.14
N GLY A 72 9.32 -5.76 -17.05
CA GLY A 72 9.92 -7.03 -17.46
C GLY A 72 10.63 -7.78 -16.33
N VAL A 73 10.44 -7.39 -15.07
CA VAL A 73 10.98 -8.14 -13.92
C VAL A 73 10.27 -9.51 -13.87
N PRO A 74 11.01 -10.63 -13.72
CA PRO A 74 10.42 -11.96 -13.68
C PRO A 74 9.33 -12.08 -12.59
N PRO A 75 8.13 -12.61 -12.89
CA PRO A 75 7.02 -12.72 -11.93
C PRO A 75 7.39 -13.45 -10.63
N ALA A 76 8.18 -14.52 -10.72
CA ALA A 76 8.64 -15.26 -9.55
C ALA A 76 9.58 -14.42 -8.66
N MET A 77 10.42 -13.57 -9.26
CA MET A 77 11.30 -12.67 -8.52
C MET A 77 10.50 -11.58 -7.82
N ILE A 78 9.53 -10.95 -8.50
CA ILE A 78 8.58 -9.98 -7.91
C ILE A 78 7.95 -10.55 -6.64
N GLU A 79 7.43 -11.78 -6.73
CA GLU A 79 6.75 -12.43 -5.62
C GLU A 79 7.69 -12.75 -4.45
N ASN A 80 8.87 -13.29 -4.74
CA ASN A 80 9.86 -13.65 -3.72
C ASN A 80 10.43 -12.42 -3.03
N VAL A 81 10.83 -11.40 -3.80
CA VAL A 81 11.34 -10.13 -3.26
C VAL A 81 10.28 -9.46 -2.38
N GLY A 82 9.02 -9.42 -2.84
CA GLY A 82 7.92 -8.87 -2.06
C GLY A 82 7.77 -9.55 -0.70
N LYS A 83 7.94 -10.88 -0.60
CA LYS A 83 7.96 -11.59 0.70
C LYS A 83 9.21 -11.31 1.52
N MET A 84 10.37 -11.16 0.87
CA MET A 84 11.64 -10.89 1.55
C MET A 84 11.66 -9.52 2.25
N THR A 85 10.72 -8.62 1.95
CA THR A 85 10.54 -7.36 2.70
C THR A 85 9.80 -7.55 4.02
N GLY A 86 9.32 -8.76 4.34
CA GLY A 86 8.56 -9.06 5.55
C GLY A 86 7.04 -8.91 5.39
N MET A 87 6.55 -8.64 4.19
CA MET A 87 5.12 -8.60 3.89
C MET A 87 4.49 -10.00 4.03
N PRO A 88 3.24 -10.12 4.53
CA PRO A 88 2.58 -11.42 4.74
C PRO A 88 2.23 -12.13 3.43
N MET A 89 2.07 -11.37 2.34
CA MET A 89 1.76 -11.88 1.02
C MET A 89 2.58 -11.15 -0.05
N ALA A 90 2.92 -11.90 -1.08
CA ALA A 90 3.56 -11.36 -2.26
C ALA A 90 2.60 -10.50 -3.09
N PRO A 91 3.08 -9.51 -3.86
CA PRO A 91 2.26 -8.40 -4.35
C PRO A 91 1.24 -8.80 -5.43
N LEU A 92 1.59 -9.68 -6.38
CA LEU A 92 0.65 -10.14 -7.42
C LEU A 92 -0.36 -11.13 -6.82
N ALA A 93 0.12 -12.04 -5.96
CA ALA A 93 -0.76 -12.94 -5.21
C ALA A 93 -1.77 -12.17 -4.36
N LEU A 94 -1.33 -11.10 -3.71
CA LEU A 94 -2.18 -10.25 -2.87
C LEU A 94 -3.22 -9.49 -3.69
N ASN A 95 -2.85 -9.03 -4.88
CA ASN A 95 -3.79 -8.42 -5.81
C ASN A 95 -4.90 -9.41 -6.22
N ASP A 96 -4.54 -10.66 -6.52
CA ASP A 96 -5.53 -11.71 -6.83
C ASP A 96 -6.49 -11.99 -5.66
N GLU A 97 -6.04 -11.88 -4.40
CA GLU A 97 -6.89 -12.07 -3.21
C GLU A 97 -7.89 -10.93 -3.03
N VAL A 98 -7.47 -9.67 -3.25
CA VAL A 98 -8.33 -8.47 -3.17
C VAL A 98 -9.26 -8.32 -4.40
N ALA A 99 -8.97 -9.09 -5.45
CA ALA A 99 -9.62 -9.14 -6.75
C ALA A 99 -9.24 -7.98 -7.69
N LEU A 100 -8.71 -8.35 -8.87
CA LEU A 100 -8.26 -7.42 -9.90
C LEU A 100 -9.44 -6.64 -10.50
N ASP A 101 -10.62 -7.23 -10.56
CA ASP A 101 -11.82 -6.55 -11.06
C ASP A 101 -12.22 -5.38 -10.16
N LEU A 102 -12.11 -5.55 -8.83
CA LEU A 102 -12.36 -4.48 -7.88
C LEU A 102 -11.31 -3.38 -8.03
N ALA A 103 -10.02 -3.74 -8.12
CA ALA A 103 -8.96 -2.77 -8.36
C ALA A 103 -9.18 -1.99 -9.67
N TRP A 104 -9.62 -2.66 -10.74
CA TRP A 104 -9.95 -2.03 -12.01
C TRP A 104 -11.14 -1.08 -11.90
N LYS A 105 -12.25 -1.50 -11.28
CA LYS A 105 -13.43 -0.66 -11.05
C LYS A 105 -13.10 0.59 -10.24
N VAL A 106 -12.27 0.46 -9.20
CA VAL A 106 -11.80 1.61 -8.40
C VAL A 106 -11.02 2.59 -9.27
N ARG A 107 -10.19 2.12 -10.20
CA ARG A 107 -9.45 2.97 -11.14
C ARG A 107 -10.35 3.64 -12.16
N GLU A 108 -11.30 2.91 -12.75
CA GLU A 108 -12.28 3.49 -13.67
C GLU A 108 -13.10 4.59 -13.00
N GLN A 109 -13.57 4.34 -11.77
CA GLN A 109 -14.28 5.35 -11.00
C GLN A 109 -13.35 6.55 -10.70
N THR A 110 -12.09 6.27 -10.36
CA THR A 110 -11.10 7.32 -10.09
C THR A 110 -10.86 8.20 -11.30
N LYS A 111 -10.74 7.61 -12.49
CA LYS A 111 -10.59 8.30 -13.76
C LYS A 111 -11.81 9.17 -14.08
N LYS A 112 -13.02 8.64 -13.86
CA LYS A 112 -14.28 9.40 -14.05
C LYS A 112 -14.35 10.62 -13.13
N ASP A 113 -13.96 10.45 -11.87
CA ASP A 113 -14.07 11.52 -10.87
C ASP A 113 -12.99 12.61 -11.02
N LEU A 114 -11.77 12.23 -11.43
CA LEU A 114 -10.67 13.17 -11.62
C LEU A 114 -10.67 13.84 -12.99
N GLY A 115 -11.32 13.24 -14.00
CA GLY A 115 -11.31 13.73 -15.37
C GLY A 115 -9.88 13.95 -15.87
N ASP A 116 -9.61 15.14 -16.40
CA ASP A 116 -8.30 15.52 -16.95
C ASP A 116 -7.16 15.53 -15.93
N LYS A 117 -7.47 15.51 -14.62
CA LYS A 117 -6.48 15.41 -13.55
C LYS A 117 -6.01 13.97 -13.32
N TYR A 118 -6.64 12.98 -13.95
CA TYR A 118 -6.23 11.58 -13.83
C TYR A 118 -4.89 11.36 -14.53
N VAL A 119 -3.88 10.93 -13.78
CA VAL A 119 -2.59 10.52 -14.32
C VAL A 119 -2.54 9.00 -14.33
N SER A 120 -2.44 8.42 -15.53
CA SER A 120 -2.33 6.96 -15.69
C SER A 120 -1.05 6.44 -15.06
N GLY A 121 -1.19 5.42 -14.21
CA GLY A 121 -0.06 4.75 -13.58
C GLY A 121 0.53 3.63 -14.45
N PRO A 122 1.78 3.21 -14.19
CA PRO A 122 2.42 2.11 -14.93
C PRO A 122 1.67 0.77 -14.80
N ALA A 123 0.85 0.61 -13.76
CA ALA A 123 0.04 -0.57 -13.53
C ALA A 123 -1.28 -0.60 -14.34
N ASP A 124 -1.75 0.54 -14.85
CA ASP A 124 -3.12 0.70 -15.37
C ASP A 124 -3.35 -0.13 -16.62
N VAL A 125 -2.43 -0.04 -17.58
CA VAL A 125 -2.52 -0.76 -18.86
C VAL A 125 -2.54 -2.28 -18.63
N LEU A 126 -1.67 -2.79 -17.75
CA LEU A 126 -1.59 -4.22 -17.51
C LEU A 126 -2.81 -4.73 -16.73
N LEU A 127 -3.35 -3.94 -15.81
CA LEU A 127 -4.57 -4.30 -15.09
C LEU A 127 -5.79 -4.33 -16.02
N GLU A 128 -5.93 -3.35 -16.91
CA GLU A 128 -6.97 -3.33 -17.94
C GLU A 128 -6.90 -4.57 -18.82
N LYS A 129 -5.72 -4.88 -19.36
CA LYS A 129 -5.50 -6.07 -20.19
C LYS A 129 -5.85 -7.37 -19.45
N MET A 130 -5.43 -7.50 -18.19
CA MET A 130 -5.72 -8.69 -17.38
C MET A 130 -7.22 -8.87 -17.16
N VAL A 131 -7.94 -7.80 -16.83
CA VAL A 131 -9.35 -7.88 -16.44
C VAL A 131 -10.27 -7.88 -17.67
N VAL A 132 -10.08 -6.94 -18.58
CA VAL A 132 -10.99 -6.67 -19.71
C VAL A 132 -10.73 -7.61 -20.88
N GLU A 133 -9.47 -7.75 -21.30
CA GLU A 133 -9.14 -8.56 -22.48
C GLU A 133 -9.02 -10.06 -22.16
N LEU A 134 -8.40 -10.39 -21.02
CA LEU A 134 -8.06 -11.78 -20.66
C LEU A 134 -9.05 -12.42 -19.68
N GLY A 135 -9.95 -11.63 -19.10
CA GLY A 135 -10.95 -12.10 -18.13
C GLY A 135 -10.33 -12.73 -16.88
N ARG A 136 -9.17 -12.23 -16.42
CA ARG A 136 -8.44 -12.72 -15.25
C ARG A 136 -8.69 -11.79 -14.05
N ALA A 137 -9.83 -11.99 -13.39
CA ALA A 137 -10.35 -11.11 -12.35
C ALA A 137 -9.80 -11.35 -10.93
N GLY A 138 -8.97 -12.39 -10.72
CA GLY A 138 -8.39 -12.75 -9.43
C GLY A 138 -8.87 -14.10 -8.90
N LYS A 139 -8.56 -14.38 -7.64
CA LYS A 139 -8.74 -15.71 -7.01
C LYS A 139 -10.18 -16.20 -7.03
N LYS A 140 -11.16 -15.33 -6.74
CA LYS A 140 -12.58 -15.72 -6.73
C LYS A 140 -13.09 -16.19 -8.10
N ALA A 141 -12.47 -15.69 -9.17
CA ALA A 141 -12.76 -16.11 -10.55
C ALA A 141 -11.92 -17.32 -10.99
N GLY A 142 -11.09 -17.88 -10.10
CA GLY A 142 -10.18 -19.00 -10.40
C GLY A 142 -8.93 -18.62 -11.19
N LYS A 143 -8.81 -17.36 -11.64
CA LYS A 143 -7.70 -16.89 -12.47
C LYS A 143 -7.43 -15.39 -12.31
N GLY A 144 -6.18 -15.05 -12.04
CA GLY A 144 -5.63 -13.69 -11.92
C GLY A 144 -4.18 -13.67 -12.42
N PHE A 145 -3.24 -13.05 -11.73
CA PHE A 145 -1.81 -13.29 -11.99
C PHE A 145 -1.41 -14.76 -11.76
N TYR A 146 -2.17 -15.46 -10.93
CA TYR A 146 -2.09 -16.90 -10.72
C TYR A 146 -3.22 -17.66 -11.43
N ASP A 147 -2.94 -18.89 -11.81
CA ASP A 147 -3.96 -19.92 -12.01
C ASP A 147 -4.23 -20.59 -10.67
N TYR A 148 -5.49 -20.61 -10.26
CA TYR A 148 -5.94 -21.24 -9.03
C TYR A 148 -6.50 -22.64 -9.30
N PRO A 149 -6.31 -23.60 -8.37
CA PRO A 149 -6.89 -24.93 -8.49
C PRO A 149 -8.41 -24.86 -8.68
N SER A 150 -8.94 -25.71 -9.56
CA SER A 150 -10.38 -25.88 -9.69
C SER A 150 -10.97 -26.52 -8.43
N PRO A 151 -12.29 -26.37 -8.19
CA PRO A 151 -12.97 -27.07 -7.09
C PRO A 151 -12.81 -28.60 -7.11
N GLU A 152 -12.52 -29.17 -8.29
CA GLU A 152 -12.28 -30.59 -8.53
C GLU A 152 -10.86 -31.02 -8.15
N ASN A 153 -9.89 -30.09 -8.16
CA ASN A 153 -8.50 -30.34 -7.80
C ASN A 153 -8.14 -29.64 -6.48
N LYS A 154 -8.76 -30.07 -5.37
CA LYS A 154 -8.61 -29.44 -4.05
C LYS A 154 -7.17 -29.46 -3.52
N ASP A 155 -6.36 -30.42 -3.94
CA ASP A 155 -4.94 -30.55 -3.54
C ASP A 155 -3.98 -29.76 -4.44
N GLY A 156 -4.49 -29.17 -5.53
CA GLY A 156 -3.71 -28.37 -6.45
C GLY A 156 -3.15 -27.12 -5.78
N LYS A 157 -1.88 -26.79 -6.06
CA LYS A 157 -1.27 -25.52 -5.64
C LYS A 157 -1.53 -24.45 -6.69
N LYS A 158 -1.77 -23.21 -6.27
CA LYS A 158 -1.78 -22.06 -7.17
C LYS A 158 -0.43 -21.94 -7.89
N LYS A 159 -0.43 -21.54 -9.16
CA LYS A 159 0.78 -21.35 -9.96
C LYS A 159 0.74 -19.99 -10.64
N LEU A 160 1.88 -19.32 -10.76
CA LEU A 160 1.97 -18.12 -11.59
C LEU A 160 1.55 -18.48 -13.01
N TRP A 161 0.68 -17.65 -13.60
CA TRP A 161 0.18 -17.92 -14.94
C TRP A 161 1.32 -17.85 -15.95
N PRO A 162 1.56 -18.90 -16.78
CA PRO A 162 2.66 -18.90 -17.73
C PRO A 162 2.61 -17.75 -18.76
N GLY A 163 1.41 -17.21 -19.01
CA GLY A 163 1.22 -16.10 -19.94
C GLY A 163 1.80 -14.76 -19.47
N LEU A 164 2.16 -14.60 -18.19
CA LEU A 164 2.64 -13.34 -17.64
C LEU A 164 3.88 -12.79 -18.37
N ALA A 165 4.84 -13.65 -18.70
CA ALA A 165 6.05 -13.25 -19.43
C ALA A 165 5.71 -12.73 -20.85
N GLY A 166 4.72 -13.34 -21.49
CA GLY A 166 4.24 -12.94 -22.82
C GLY A 166 3.45 -11.63 -22.84
N LEU A 167 2.94 -11.15 -21.69
CA LEU A 167 2.12 -9.93 -21.65
C LEU A 167 2.91 -8.66 -21.97
N VAL A 168 4.19 -8.64 -21.60
CA VAL A 168 5.02 -7.43 -21.56
C VAL A 168 6.06 -7.41 -22.69
N GLY A 169 6.22 -8.51 -23.43
CA GLY A 169 7.09 -8.61 -24.60
C GLY A 169 8.58 -8.42 -24.32
N LYS A 170 8.97 -8.28 -23.05
CA LYS A 170 10.34 -8.12 -22.57
C LYS A 170 10.51 -8.85 -21.24
N THR A 171 11.65 -9.48 -21.04
CA THR A 171 12.03 -10.08 -19.77
C THR A 171 13.45 -9.65 -19.46
N GLN A 172 13.65 -9.06 -18.28
CA GLN A 172 14.98 -8.68 -17.81
C GLN A 172 15.73 -9.93 -17.34
N ASP A 173 17.05 -9.91 -17.50
CA ASP A 173 17.92 -10.95 -16.97
C ASP A 173 17.85 -10.94 -15.42
N PRO A 174 17.41 -12.03 -14.77
CA PRO A 174 17.37 -12.11 -13.31
C PRO A 174 18.72 -11.80 -12.64
N ASP A 175 19.83 -12.19 -13.26
CA ASP A 175 21.17 -12.01 -12.68
C ASP A 175 21.67 -10.56 -12.75
N GLY A 176 21.06 -9.73 -13.60
CA GLY A 176 21.34 -8.30 -13.71
C GLY A 176 20.50 -7.42 -12.77
N LEU A 177 19.59 -7.99 -11.99
CA LEU A 177 18.66 -7.26 -11.13
C LEU A 177 19.19 -7.14 -9.70
N ASP A 178 19.21 -5.92 -9.17
CA ASP A 178 19.53 -5.66 -7.76
C ASP A 178 18.32 -5.97 -6.86
N VAL A 179 18.41 -7.10 -6.14
CA VAL A 179 17.38 -7.53 -5.17
C VAL A 179 17.12 -6.48 -4.09
N GLN A 180 18.14 -5.76 -3.63
CA GLN A 180 17.96 -4.73 -2.60
C GLN A 180 17.24 -3.50 -3.16
N GLU A 181 17.52 -3.12 -4.41
CA GLU A 181 16.77 -2.08 -5.10
C GLU A 181 15.29 -2.46 -5.24
N LEU A 182 14.99 -3.70 -5.64
CA LEU A 182 13.61 -4.19 -5.74
C LEU A 182 12.90 -4.22 -4.38
N LYS A 183 13.59 -4.59 -3.29
CA LYS A 183 13.05 -4.48 -1.93
C LYS A 183 12.74 -3.02 -1.57
N ASN A 184 13.66 -2.10 -1.85
CA ASN A 184 13.49 -0.68 -1.57
C ASN A 184 12.31 -0.11 -2.34
N ARG A 185 12.09 -0.51 -3.60
CA ARG A 185 10.91 -0.10 -4.38
C ARG A 185 9.60 -0.45 -3.66
N PHE A 186 9.46 -1.68 -3.16
CA PHE A 186 8.26 -2.09 -2.42
C PHE A 186 8.09 -1.38 -1.09
N LEU A 187 9.16 -1.23 -0.32
CA LEU A 187 9.11 -0.61 1.00
C LEU A 187 8.88 0.91 0.89
N TYR A 188 9.63 1.58 0.02
CA TYR A 188 9.68 3.03 -0.03
C TYR A 188 8.47 3.62 -0.73
N ILE A 189 7.85 2.93 -1.70
CA ILE A 189 6.62 3.45 -2.31
C ILE A 189 5.47 3.54 -1.29
N GLN A 190 5.39 2.56 -0.39
CA GLN A 190 4.40 2.55 0.70
C GLN A 190 4.73 3.60 1.76
N ALA A 191 6.02 3.73 2.14
CA ALA A 191 6.46 4.72 3.11
C ALA A 191 6.28 6.17 2.61
N LEU A 192 6.55 6.42 1.32
CA LEU A 192 6.25 7.69 0.68
C LEU A 192 4.75 8.01 0.73
N GLU A 193 3.89 7.03 0.46
CA GLU A 193 2.45 7.25 0.53
C GLU A 193 1.96 7.50 1.95
N ALA A 194 2.54 6.82 2.94
CA ALA A 194 2.27 7.11 4.34
C ALA A 194 2.68 8.54 4.72
N ALA A 195 3.85 9.00 4.26
CA ALA A 195 4.31 10.38 4.47
C ALA A 195 3.44 11.42 3.76
N ARG A 196 2.88 11.10 2.57
CA ARG A 196 1.88 11.94 1.88
C ARG A 196 0.57 11.99 2.65
N CYS A 197 0.04 10.85 3.06
CA CYS A 197 -1.15 10.78 3.92
C CYS A 197 -0.97 11.60 5.20
N PHE A 198 0.23 11.60 5.79
CA PHE A 198 0.54 12.40 6.96
C PHE A 198 0.58 13.91 6.66
N GLU A 199 1.28 14.32 5.59
CA GLU A 199 1.32 15.73 5.15
C GLU A 199 -0.06 16.29 4.77
N GLU A 200 -0.88 15.48 4.12
CA GLU A 200 -2.24 15.84 3.71
C GLU A 200 -3.24 15.83 4.89
N GLY A 201 -2.81 15.39 6.08
CA GLY A 201 -3.66 15.27 7.27
C GLY A 201 -4.67 14.13 7.19
N VAL A 202 -4.47 13.13 6.32
CA VAL A 202 -5.29 11.90 6.28
C VAL A 202 -5.07 11.07 7.55
N VAL A 203 -3.82 10.96 8.00
CA VAL A 203 -3.48 10.42 9.32
C VAL A 203 -2.64 11.47 10.04
N THR A 204 -2.93 11.72 11.32
CA THR A 204 -2.34 12.86 12.06
C THR A 204 -1.48 12.44 13.24
N ASP A 205 -1.53 11.16 13.62
CA ASP A 205 -0.69 10.57 14.67
C ASP A 205 0.26 9.54 14.05
N VAL A 206 1.55 9.69 14.33
CA VAL A 206 2.58 8.79 13.80
C VAL A 206 2.38 7.34 14.27
N ARG A 207 1.79 7.15 15.46
CA ARG A 207 1.50 5.84 16.02
C ARG A 207 0.34 5.18 15.29
N ASP A 208 -0.71 5.95 14.97
CA ASP A 208 -1.87 5.44 14.22
C ASP A 208 -1.44 5.04 12.80
N ALA A 209 -0.55 5.81 12.18
CA ALA A 209 0.03 5.46 10.88
C ALA A 209 0.76 4.10 10.96
N ASP A 210 1.71 3.97 11.87
CA ASP A 210 2.56 2.77 11.93
C ASP A 210 1.82 1.53 12.43
N VAL A 211 1.02 1.65 13.49
CA VAL A 211 0.18 0.55 13.99
C VAL A 211 -0.88 0.16 12.95
N GLY A 212 -1.47 1.15 12.28
CA GLY A 212 -2.39 0.94 11.17
C GLY A 212 -1.77 0.16 10.02
N ALA A 213 -0.51 0.46 9.69
CA ALA A 213 0.20 -0.24 8.64
C ALA A 213 0.47 -1.71 8.97
N ILE A 214 0.94 -1.97 10.19
CA ILE A 214 1.28 -3.32 10.65
C ILE A 214 0.01 -4.17 10.79
N LEU A 215 -1.03 -3.65 11.45
CA LEU A 215 -2.24 -4.43 11.73
C LEU A 215 -3.23 -4.47 10.56
N GLY A 216 -3.17 -3.48 9.67
CA GLY A 216 -4.09 -3.34 8.54
C GLY A 216 -3.69 -4.19 7.35
N TRP A 217 -2.50 -3.93 6.79
CA TRP A 217 -2.02 -4.63 5.59
C TRP A 217 -0.71 -5.40 5.80
N GLY A 218 -0.19 -5.44 7.03
CA GLY A 218 0.98 -6.24 7.37
C GLY A 218 2.29 -5.62 6.91
N PHE A 219 2.39 -4.30 6.89
CA PHE A 219 3.62 -3.61 6.48
C PHE A 219 4.81 -4.07 7.32
N ALA A 220 5.76 -4.77 6.67
CA ALA A 220 7.11 -5.09 7.14
C ALA A 220 7.34 -4.93 8.67
N PRO A 221 6.75 -5.78 9.53
CA PRO A 221 6.62 -5.48 10.96
C PRO A 221 7.95 -5.24 11.69
N TRP A 222 9.04 -5.81 11.17
CA TRP A 222 10.40 -5.61 11.69
C TRP A 222 10.89 -4.16 11.60
N SER A 223 10.30 -3.31 10.76
CA SER A 223 10.66 -1.89 10.61
C SER A 223 9.93 -0.97 11.59
N GLY A 224 8.97 -1.49 12.37
CA GLY A 224 8.12 -0.68 13.24
C GLY A 224 6.98 0.07 12.54
N GLY A 225 6.86 -0.03 11.22
CA GLY A 225 5.87 0.70 10.39
C GLY A 225 6.53 1.56 9.30
N PRO A 226 5.76 2.15 8.38
CA PRO A 226 6.27 2.93 7.26
C PRO A 226 6.95 4.24 7.67
N LEU A 227 6.46 4.95 8.69
CA LEU A 227 7.10 6.18 9.17
C LEU A 227 8.33 5.85 10.01
N SER A 228 8.23 4.83 10.88
CA SER A 228 9.39 4.28 11.60
C SER A 228 10.49 3.77 10.65
N LEU A 229 10.14 3.18 9.49
CA LEU A 229 11.11 2.79 8.47
C LEU A 229 11.90 4.00 7.95
N ILE A 230 11.23 5.12 7.69
CA ILE A 230 11.89 6.35 7.22
C ILE A 230 12.88 6.84 8.29
N ASP A 231 12.47 6.84 9.55
CA ASP A 231 13.31 7.24 10.68
C ASP A 231 14.50 6.30 10.87
N MET A 232 14.30 4.99 10.72
CA MET A 232 15.35 3.96 10.82
C MET A 232 16.39 4.08 9.69
N VAL A 233 15.97 4.42 8.47
CA VAL A 233 16.88 4.71 7.35
C VAL A 233 17.59 6.06 7.53
N GLY A 234 16.92 7.01 8.20
CA GLY A 234 17.30 8.41 8.28
C GLY A 234 16.68 9.22 7.14
N THR A 235 15.93 10.27 7.49
CA THR A 235 15.11 11.03 6.54
C THR A 235 15.87 11.56 5.33
N ALA A 236 17.10 12.07 5.51
CA ALA A 236 17.92 12.57 4.41
C ALA A 236 18.34 11.46 3.44
N ALA A 237 18.80 10.32 3.97
CA ALA A 237 19.16 9.16 3.16
C ALA A 237 17.94 8.57 2.44
N PHE A 238 16.79 8.50 3.13
CA PHE A 238 15.52 8.06 2.53
C PHE A 238 15.11 8.94 1.34
N VAL A 239 15.16 10.27 1.50
CA VAL A 239 14.86 11.25 0.43
C VAL A 239 15.81 11.06 -0.76
N GLU A 240 17.11 10.93 -0.52
CA GLU A 240 18.10 10.72 -1.59
C GLU A 240 17.82 9.44 -2.38
N GLN A 241 17.52 8.33 -1.69
CA GLN A 241 17.19 7.06 -2.35
C GLN A 241 15.88 7.15 -3.13
N CYS A 242 14.88 7.84 -2.59
CA CYS A 242 13.61 8.08 -3.28
C CYS A 242 13.80 8.95 -4.53
N ASP A 243 14.67 9.96 -4.50
CA ASP A 243 15.01 10.77 -5.69
C ASP A 243 15.69 9.91 -6.79
N LYS A 244 16.58 8.98 -6.41
CA LYS A 244 17.18 8.01 -7.37
C LYS A 244 16.12 7.10 -7.98
N LEU A 245 15.21 6.56 -7.16
CA LEU A 245 14.08 5.74 -7.63
C LEU A 245 13.14 6.57 -8.53
N ALA A 246 12.91 7.84 -8.21
CA ALA A 246 12.07 8.72 -9.01
C ALA A 246 12.68 9.00 -10.38
N GLN A 247 14.00 9.17 -10.45
CA GLN A 247 14.72 9.31 -11.72
C GLN A 247 14.63 8.06 -12.59
N LYS A 248 14.77 6.87 -11.99
CA LYS A 248 14.80 5.59 -12.71
C LYS A 248 13.42 5.07 -13.09
N TYR A 249 12.46 5.20 -12.18
CA TYR A 249 11.14 4.57 -12.30
C TYR A 249 10.01 5.57 -12.50
N GLY A 250 10.22 6.86 -12.19
CA GLY A 250 9.25 7.92 -12.42
C GLY A 250 8.67 8.54 -11.15
N PRO A 251 7.81 9.56 -11.31
CA PRO A 251 7.49 10.53 -10.25
C PRO A 251 6.71 9.97 -9.06
N ARG A 252 6.22 8.73 -9.13
CA ARG A 252 5.55 8.06 -7.99
C ARG A 252 6.47 7.90 -6.78
N PHE A 253 7.80 7.89 -7.00
CA PHE A 253 8.80 7.84 -5.95
C PHE A 253 9.26 9.23 -5.47
N THR A 254 8.70 10.33 -5.99
CA THR A 254 9.12 11.67 -5.60
C THR A 254 8.76 11.95 -4.13
N PRO A 255 9.75 12.34 -3.29
CA PRO A 255 9.52 12.81 -1.92
C PRO A 255 8.64 14.05 -1.89
N ASN A 256 7.66 14.04 -0.99
CA ASN A 256 6.77 15.18 -0.76
C ASN A 256 7.46 16.30 0.04
N LYS A 257 6.80 17.45 0.14
CA LYS A 257 7.43 18.66 0.71
C LYS A 257 7.81 18.47 2.18
N LEU A 258 6.99 17.77 2.95
CA LEU A 258 7.25 17.41 4.34
C LEU A 258 8.58 16.65 4.50
N LEU A 259 8.78 15.60 3.70
CA LEU A 259 10.02 14.82 3.76
C LEU A 259 11.25 15.65 3.41
N ARG A 260 11.14 16.52 2.39
CA ARG A 260 12.25 17.41 2.01
C ARG A 260 12.59 18.42 3.12
N ASP A 261 11.57 19.01 3.74
CA ASP A 261 11.73 19.93 4.88
C ASP A 261 12.42 19.21 6.06
N MET A 262 11.92 18.05 6.45
CA MET A 262 12.51 17.25 7.53
C MET A 262 13.95 16.83 7.23
N ALA A 263 14.23 16.37 6.00
CA ALA A 263 15.58 16.01 5.58
C ALA A 263 16.56 17.19 5.71
N SER A 264 16.15 18.40 5.29
CA SER A 264 16.99 19.60 5.40
C SER A 264 17.30 20.03 6.83
N LYS A 265 16.45 19.62 7.79
CA LYS A 265 16.55 19.99 9.21
C LYS A 265 17.10 18.86 10.08
N GLY A 266 17.38 17.68 9.51
CA GLY A 266 17.78 16.50 10.27
C GLY A 266 16.69 15.98 11.22
N GLU A 267 15.42 16.18 10.85
CA GLU A 267 14.26 15.78 11.65
C GLU A 267 13.78 14.37 11.28
N THR A 268 13.07 13.74 12.22
CA THR A 268 12.45 12.41 12.07
C THR A 268 10.96 12.51 12.43
N PHE A 269 10.12 11.59 11.98
CA PHE A 269 8.69 11.62 12.30
C PHE A 269 8.48 11.54 13.80
N TYR A 270 9.14 10.60 14.47
CA TYR A 270 8.99 10.39 15.91
C TYR A 270 9.70 11.44 16.77
N SER A 271 10.60 12.27 16.23
CA SER A 271 11.14 13.43 16.96
C SER A 271 10.33 14.71 16.75
N ARG A 272 9.87 14.96 15.52
CA ARG A 272 9.11 16.16 15.16
C ARG A 272 7.66 16.09 15.62
N PHE A 273 7.02 14.94 15.46
CA PHE A 273 5.61 14.71 15.76
C PHE A 273 5.42 13.80 16.96
N ALA A 274 6.42 13.75 17.86
CA ALA A 274 6.34 13.01 19.10
C ALA A 274 5.05 13.38 19.86
N PRO A 275 4.22 12.41 20.24
CA PRO A 275 3.07 12.69 21.08
C PRO A 275 3.58 13.17 22.44
N ASN A 276 3.35 14.46 22.76
CA ASN A 276 3.46 15.14 24.08
C ASN A 276 4.18 16.51 24.11
N LYS A 277 4.53 17.16 22.99
CA LYS A 277 5.11 18.52 23.11
C LYS A 277 4.14 19.62 23.56
N GLU A 278 2.82 19.47 23.37
CA GLU A 278 1.86 20.54 23.68
C GLU A 278 0.78 20.19 24.72
N LYS A 279 0.46 18.91 24.96
CA LYS A 279 -0.53 18.52 25.99
C LYS A 279 -0.02 18.50 27.44
N ALA A 280 1.27 18.77 27.66
CA ALA A 280 1.83 18.95 29.00
C ALA A 280 1.84 20.42 29.46
N ALA A 281 1.43 21.36 28.60
CA ALA A 281 1.44 22.79 28.87
C ALA A 281 0.05 23.46 28.75
N ALA A 282 -1.03 22.67 28.69
CA ALA A 282 -2.42 23.15 28.65
C ALA A 282 -3.27 22.42 29.69
#